data_AF-A0A7W0KSR1-F1
#
_entry.id   AF-A0A7W0KSR1-F1
#
_cell.length_a   1.000
_cell.length_b   1.000
_cell.length_c   1.000
_cell.angle_alpha   90.00
_cell.angle_beta   90.00
_cell.angle_gamma   90.00
#
_symmetry.space_group_name_H-M   'P 1'
#
loop_
_entity.id
_entity.type
_entity.pdbx_description
1 polymer ?
#
loop_
_entity_poly.entity_id
_entity_poly.type
_entity_poly.pdbx_seq_one_letter_code
_entity_poly.pdbx_strand_id
1 'polypeptide(L)'
;MTDGRRQAQIEELAQWASSADARAAATADLRRYGLAHGHDQVADVLGDVLVKIWGRILEEPLDERDGTSVIAYARRSVANSVTDLARGRHDLSLEDLMDSGYTPNPDEFDLVDDPLIDTGETVSHVRMALHGELSGRYVQSWYVAAALVVVALSQDDLAVAADIPCPSATHGGAVRPEYWAALAYAGQDRCFADPDTSAVRERRSQAMRRVQQTLARALAATAGDSEGVR
;
A
#
# COMPACT_ATOMS: atom_id res chain seq x y z
N MET A 1 11.33 26.93 3.65
CA MET A 1 10.02 27.61 3.72
C MET A 1 8.86 26.76 3.20
N THR A 2 9.11 25.73 2.39
CA THR A 2 8.11 24.81 1.82
C THR A 2 7.54 23.81 2.82
N ASP A 3 8.31 23.43 3.84
CA ASP A 3 7.93 22.40 4.80
C ASP A 3 6.76 22.77 5.71
N GLY A 4 6.76 23.99 6.26
CA GLY A 4 5.66 24.45 7.11
C GLY A 4 4.32 24.56 6.38
N ARG A 5 4.34 24.78 5.06
CA ARG A 5 3.12 24.81 4.23
C ARG A 5 2.55 23.41 4.01
N ARG A 6 3.40 22.41 3.73
CA ARG A 6 2.96 21.01 3.62
C ARG A 6 2.31 20.54 4.91
N GLN A 7 2.99 20.76 6.04
CA GLN A 7 2.51 20.32 7.34
C GLN A 7 1.14 20.93 7.68
N ALA A 8 0.96 22.24 7.46
CA ALA A 8 -0.31 22.91 7.69
C ALA A 8 -1.46 22.34 6.82
N GLN A 9 -1.18 22.03 5.55
CA GLN A 9 -2.18 21.45 4.64
C GLN A 9 -2.54 20.00 5.01
N ILE A 10 -1.57 19.21 5.48
CA ILE A 10 -1.80 17.84 5.97
C ILE A 10 -2.65 17.87 7.24
N GLU A 11 -2.35 18.76 8.18
CA GLU A 11 -3.13 18.93 9.42
C GLU A 11 -4.57 19.39 9.12
N GLU A 12 -4.74 20.36 8.23
CA GLU A 12 -6.07 20.84 7.79
C GLU A 12 -6.88 19.70 7.15
N LEU A 13 -6.25 18.91 6.29
CA LEU A 13 -6.87 17.76 5.63
C LEU A 13 -7.30 16.68 6.65
N ALA A 14 -6.42 16.31 7.58
CA ALA A 14 -6.70 15.30 8.61
C ALA A 14 -7.81 15.76 9.58
N GLN A 15 -7.80 17.04 9.97
CA GLN A 15 -8.83 17.64 10.79
C GLN A 15 -10.19 17.67 10.07
N TRP A 16 -10.20 17.98 8.78
CA TRP A 16 -11.43 17.93 8.00
C TRP A 16 -11.95 16.50 7.82
N ALA A 17 -11.10 15.53 7.44
CA ALA A 17 -11.52 14.15 7.20
C ALA A 17 -12.16 13.46 8.42
N SER A 18 -11.73 13.84 9.63
CA SER A 18 -12.31 13.36 10.90
C SER A 18 -13.59 14.10 11.35
N SER A 19 -13.96 15.19 10.65
CA SER A 19 -15.07 16.04 11.04
C SER A 19 -16.45 15.45 10.70
N ALA A 20 -17.50 16.04 11.28
CA ALA A 20 -18.88 15.74 10.88
C ALA A 20 -19.19 16.23 9.45
N ASP A 21 -18.48 17.27 8.99
CA ASP A 21 -18.67 17.85 7.67
C ASP A 21 -18.21 16.92 6.55
N ALA A 22 -17.03 16.30 6.69
CA ALA A 22 -16.53 15.31 5.73
C ALA A 22 -17.45 14.09 5.65
N ARG A 23 -17.91 13.58 6.80
CA ARG A 23 -18.88 12.48 6.86
C ARG A 23 -20.19 12.85 6.18
N ALA A 24 -20.70 14.06 6.40
CA ALA A 24 -21.92 14.54 5.75
C ALA A 24 -21.75 14.64 4.23
N ALA A 25 -20.60 15.12 3.74
CA ALA A 25 -20.29 15.20 2.32
C ALA A 25 -20.25 13.81 1.66
N ALA A 26 -19.47 12.87 2.20
CA ALA A 26 -19.38 11.51 1.68
C ALA A 26 -20.73 10.77 1.73
N THR A 27 -21.49 10.93 2.83
CA THR A 27 -22.83 10.35 2.95
C THR A 27 -23.79 10.92 1.89
N ALA A 28 -23.75 12.22 1.65
CA ALA A 28 -24.62 12.88 0.66
C ALA A 28 -24.34 12.37 -0.75
N ASP A 29 -23.06 12.24 -1.12
CA ASP A 29 -22.67 11.74 -2.45
C ASP A 29 -22.96 10.24 -2.59
N LEU A 30 -22.64 9.41 -1.61
CA LEU A 30 -22.98 7.97 -1.64
C LEU A 30 -24.49 7.76 -1.79
N ARG A 31 -25.30 8.52 -1.04
CA ARG A 31 -26.76 8.49 -1.14
C ARG A 31 -27.25 8.94 -2.52
N ARG A 32 -26.63 9.98 -3.09
CA ARG A 32 -26.99 10.50 -4.43
C ARG A 32 -26.86 9.42 -5.52
N TYR A 33 -25.87 8.55 -5.40
CA TYR A 33 -25.63 7.45 -6.35
C TYR A 33 -26.28 6.12 -5.94
N GLY A 34 -27.08 6.10 -4.87
CA GLY A 34 -27.76 4.89 -4.39
C GLY A 34 -26.82 3.84 -3.79
N LEU A 35 -25.63 4.24 -3.37
CA LEU A 35 -24.62 3.35 -2.77
C LEU A 35 -24.85 3.16 -1.26
N ALA A 36 -24.29 2.08 -0.73
CA ALA A 36 -24.26 1.85 0.70
C ALA A 36 -23.51 3.01 1.39
N HIS A 37 -24.11 3.54 2.46
CA HIS A 37 -23.65 4.76 3.15
C HIS A 37 -23.66 4.56 4.67
N GLY A 38 -23.33 3.34 5.11
CA GLY A 38 -23.06 3.05 6.50
C GLY A 38 -21.75 3.68 6.97
N HIS A 39 -21.49 3.57 8.27
CA HIS A 39 -20.28 4.13 8.89
C HIS A 39 -19.00 3.70 8.16
N ASP A 40 -18.89 2.41 7.83
CA ASP A 40 -17.68 1.84 7.23
C ASP A 40 -17.48 2.31 5.79
N GLN A 41 -18.54 2.36 4.97
CA GLN A 41 -18.43 2.85 3.58
C GLN A 41 -18.07 4.33 3.51
N VAL A 42 -18.57 5.12 4.47
CA VAL A 42 -18.19 6.52 4.61
C VAL A 42 -16.71 6.64 5.02
N ALA A 43 -16.25 5.80 5.95
CA ALA A 43 -14.85 5.77 6.36
C ALA A 43 -13.91 5.34 5.22
N ASP A 44 -14.30 4.37 4.39
CA ASP A 44 -13.52 3.91 3.24
C ASP A 44 -13.31 5.02 2.21
N VAL A 45 -14.39 5.74 1.83
CA VAL A 45 -14.31 6.87 0.90
C VAL A 45 -13.43 7.99 1.46
N LEU A 46 -13.58 8.31 2.74
CA LEU A 46 -12.79 9.37 3.38
C LEU A 46 -11.33 8.96 3.54
N GLY A 47 -11.04 7.69 3.84
CA GLY A 47 -9.69 7.15 3.91
C GLY A 47 -8.98 7.20 2.56
N ASP A 48 -9.64 6.76 1.48
CA ASP A 48 -9.13 6.85 0.12
C ASP A 48 -8.83 8.30 -0.30
N VAL A 49 -9.74 9.23 -0.02
CA VAL A 49 -9.55 10.65 -0.32
C VAL A 49 -8.41 11.26 0.51
N LEU A 50 -8.34 10.97 1.80
CA LEU A 50 -7.28 11.44 2.69
C LEU A 50 -5.91 11.03 2.14
N VAL A 51 -5.78 9.75 1.81
CA VAL A 51 -4.54 9.14 1.33
C VAL A 51 -4.12 9.72 -0.03
N LYS A 52 -5.07 9.86 -0.98
CA LYS A 52 -4.81 10.47 -2.30
C LYS A 52 -4.30 11.90 -2.20
N ILE A 53 -4.92 12.71 -1.35
CA ILE A 53 -4.57 14.14 -1.23
C ILE A 53 -3.29 14.31 -0.43
N TRP A 54 -3.08 13.50 0.60
CA TRP A 54 -1.82 13.49 1.36
C TRP A 54 -0.64 13.21 0.43
N GLY A 55 -0.69 12.14 -0.37
CA GLY A 55 0.37 11.81 -1.33
C GLY A 55 0.66 12.98 -2.29
N ARG A 56 -0.41 13.63 -2.78
CA ARG A 56 -0.28 14.81 -3.63
C ARG A 56 0.42 15.98 -2.93
N ILE A 57 0.10 16.29 -1.67
CA ILE A 57 0.72 17.39 -0.90
C ILE A 57 2.21 17.11 -0.64
N LEU A 58 2.58 15.85 -0.40
CA LEU A 58 3.98 15.46 -0.21
C LEU A 58 4.80 15.70 -1.48
N GLU A 59 4.28 15.30 -2.64
CA GLU A 59 4.89 15.61 -3.94
C GLU A 59 4.97 17.12 -4.16
N GLU A 60 3.83 17.80 -4.04
CA GLU A 60 3.70 19.22 -4.34
C GLU A 60 2.55 19.84 -3.51
N PRO A 61 2.83 20.85 -2.66
CA PRO A 61 1.79 21.54 -1.91
C PRO A 61 0.70 22.08 -2.85
N LEU A 62 -0.56 21.96 -2.45
CA LEU A 62 -1.67 22.47 -3.24
C LEU A 62 -1.59 24.00 -3.33
N ASP A 63 -1.67 24.55 -4.54
CA ASP A 63 -1.53 25.99 -4.75
C ASP A 63 -2.87 26.72 -4.59
N GLU A 64 -2.97 27.58 -3.57
CA GLU A 64 -4.18 28.36 -3.29
C GLU A 64 -4.47 29.43 -4.35
N ARG A 65 -3.49 29.71 -5.23
CA ARG A 65 -3.59 30.69 -6.31
C ARG A 65 -4.67 30.34 -7.33
N ASP A 66 -5.01 29.05 -7.45
CA ASP A 66 -6.12 28.57 -8.27
C ASP A 66 -7.48 28.62 -7.53
N GLY A 67 -7.54 29.29 -6.37
CA GLY A 67 -8.75 29.50 -5.59
C GLY A 67 -9.34 28.24 -4.96
N THR A 68 -8.61 27.12 -4.99
CA THR A 68 -9.08 25.84 -4.46
C THR A 68 -8.36 25.55 -3.14
N SER A 69 -9.03 25.78 -2.01
CA SER A 69 -8.52 25.39 -0.69
C SER A 69 -8.38 23.87 -0.59
N VAL A 70 -7.57 23.39 0.37
CA VAL A 70 -7.40 21.94 0.65
C VAL A 70 -8.75 21.26 0.85
N ILE A 71 -9.64 21.89 1.61
CA ILE A 71 -11.00 21.38 1.86
C ILE A 71 -11.86 21.36 0.59
N ALA A 72 -11.77 22.40 -0.25
CA ALA A 72 -12.50 22.43 -1.52
C ALA A 72 -12.02 21.33 -2.48
N TYR A 73 -10.72 21.07 -2.50
CA TYR A 73 -10.12 19.97 -3.23
C TYR A 73 -10.59 18.61 -2.67
N ALA A 74 -10.60 18.46 -1.34
CA ALA A 74 -11.04 17.24 -0.67
C ALA A 74 -12.50 16.88 -0.94
N ARG A 75 -13.40 17.86 -0.90
CA ARG A 75 -14.81 17.67 -1.29
C ARG A 75 -14.96 17.23 -2.74
N ARG A 76 -14.19 17.81 -3.66
CA ARG A 76 -14.19 17.42 -5.08
C ARG A 76 -13.69 15.99 -5.25
N SER A 77 -12.66 15.60 -4.50
CA SER A 77 -12.11 14.25 -4.52
C SER A 77 -13.11 13.22 -3.96
N VAL A 78 -13.87 13.53 -2.91
CA VAL A 78 -14.99 12.68 -2.44
C VAL A 78 -16.00 12.43 -3.55
N ALA A 79 -16.48 13.49 -4.22
CA ALA A 79 -17.45 13.35 -5.29
C ALA A 79 -16.91 12.51 -6.46
N ASN A 80 -15.62 12.65 -6.79
CA ASN A 80 -14.95 11.85 -7.82
C ASN A 80 -14.83 10.37 -7.41
N SER A 81 -14.32 10.08 -6.20
CA SER A 81 -14.21 8.70 -5.69
C SER A 81 -15.56 8.00 -5.65
N VAL A 82 -16.63 8.68 -5.20
CA VAL A 82 -17.99 8.13 -5.23
C VAL A 82 -18.51 7.91 -6.66
N THR A 83 -18.20 8.84 -7.58
CA THR A 83 -18.59 8.69 -8.99
C THR A 83 -17.88 7.49 -9.64
N ASP A 84 -16.62 7.25 -9.29
CA ASP A 84 -15.85 6.12 -9.81
C ASP A 84 -16.37 4.78 -9.25
N LEU A 85 -16.70 4.74 -7.95
CA LEU A 85 -17.43 3.62 -7.32
C LEU A 85 -18.76 3.34 -8.05
N ALA A 86 -19.56 4.38 -8.29
CA ALA A 86 -20.86 4.25 -8.94
C ALA A 86 -20.77 3.78 -10.41
N ARG A 87 -19.67 4.09 -11.10
CA ARG A 87 -19.43 3.64 -12.48
C ARG A 87 -19.02 2.17 -12.57
N GLY A 88 -18.91 1.46 -11.44
CA GLY A 88 -18.28 0.14 -11.39
C GLY A 88 -16.82 0.18 -11.85
N ARG A 89 -16.25 1.39 -11.95
CA ARG A 89 -14.82 1.60 -12.14
C ARG A 89 -14.18 1.47 -10.76
N HIS A 90 -14.27 0.27 -10.19
CA HIS A 90 -13.04 -0.28 -9.66
C HIS A 90 -12.11 -0.32 -10.86
N ASP A 91 -10.98 0.39 -10.80
CA ASP A 91 -9.91 0.21 -11.78
C ASP A 91 -9.81 -1.29 -12.09
N LEU A 92 -9.82 -1.60 -13.39
CA LEU A 92 -9.60 -2.94 -13.95
C LEU A 92 -8.83 -3.80 -12.94
N SER A 93 -9.44 -4.91 -12.49
CA SER A 93 -8.70 -5.86 -11.68
C SER A 93 -7.39 -6.13 -12.40
N LEU A 94 -6.27 -5.86 -11.73
CA LEU A 94 -4.93 -6.03 -12.28
C LEU A 94 -4.67 -7.51 -12.66
N GLU A 95 -5.58 -8.43 -12.31
CA GLU A 95 -5.64 -9.78 -12.88
C GLU A 95 -5.85 -9.77 -14.40
N ASP A 96 -6.71 -8.91 -14.94
CA ASP A 96 -6.99 -8.83 -16.39
C ASP A 96 -5.80 -8.23 -17.17
N LEU A 97 -4.96 -7.42 -16.52
CA LEU A 97 -3.74 -6.85 -17.11
C LEU A 97 -2.52 -7.78 -16.98
N MET A 98 -2.51 -8.70 -16.01
CA MET A 98 -1.43 -9.67 -15.83
C MET A 98 -1.56 -10.88 -16.76
N ASP A 99 -2.77 -11.22 -17.21
CA ASP A 99 -2.98 -12.21 -18.27
C ASP A 99 -2.50 -11.71 -19.65
N SER A 100 -2.19 -10.41 -19.80
CA SER A 100 -1.72 -9.83 -21.05
C SER A 100 -0.21 -9.96 -21.29
N GLY A 101 0.54 -10.65 -20.40
CA GLY A 101 1.94 -11.03 -20.66
C GLY A 101 2.98 -9.93 -20.52
N TYR A 102 2.73 -8.88 -19.72
CA TYR A 102 3.75 -7.86 -19.43
C TYR A 102 4.73 -8.35 -18.34
N THR A 103 5.97 -8.64 -18.74
CA THR A 103 7.09 -8.97 -17.86
C THR A 103 8.15 -7.85 -17.90
N PRO A 104 8.38 -7.12 -16.80
CA PRO A 104 9.55 -6.24 -16.69
C PRO A 104 10.85 -7.06 -16.69
N ASN A 105 11.90 -6.50 -17.28
CA ASN A 105 13.19 -7.16 -17.50
C ASN A 105 13.92 -7.48 -16.17
N PRO A 106 14.31 -8.74 -15.90
CA PRO A 106 14.87 -9.18 -14.62
C PRO A 106 16.33 -8.76 -14.33
N ASP A 107 17.05 -8.20 -15.30
CA ASP A 107 18.49 -7.91 -15.16
C ASP A 107 18.82 -6.58 -14.47
N GLU A 108 17.83 -5.83 -13.97
CA GLU A 108 18.04 -4.48 -13.41
C GLU A 108 18.22 -4.44 -11.87
N PHE A 109 18.05 -5.55 -11.15
CA PHE A 109 18.10 -5.55 -9.68
C PHE A 109 18.88 -6.73 -9.11
N ASP A 110 20.20 -6.65 -9.24
CA ASP A 110 21.13 -7.43 -8.42
C ASP A 110 21.34 -6.66 -7.11
N LEU A 111 20.59 -6.99 -6.05
CA LEU A 111 20.79 -6.42 -4.71
C LEU A 111 20.97 -7.55 -3.69
N VAL A 112 22.26 -7.86 -3.52
CA VAL A 112 22.90 -8.57 -2.43
C VAL A 112 22.94 -7.64 -1.19
N ASP A 113 22.85 -8.25 0.00
CA ASP A 113 22.87 -7.70 1.37
C ASP A 113 21.58 -7.05 1.91
N ASP A 114 21.06 -7.64 3.00
CA ASP A 114 19.82 -7.33 3.72
C ASP A 114 19.88 -5.92 4.35
N PRO A 115 19.11 -4.92 3.88
CA PRO A 115 19.22 -3.54 4.38
C PRO A 115 18.48 -3.28 5.70
N LEU A 116 17.80 -4.28 6.28
CA LEU A 116 17.10 -4.13 7.57
C LEU A 116 18.10 -4.15 8.74
N ILE A 117 19.02 -3.18 8.77
CA ILE A 117 19.99 -2.98 9.86
C ILE A 117 19.41 -2.00 10.90
N ASP A 118 18.93 -2.58 12.00
CA ASP A 118 19.19 -2.21 13.41
C ASP A 118 18.92 -0.76 13.89
N THR A 119 17.85 -0.10 13.43
CA THR A 119 17.29 1.07 14.15
C THR A 119 15.77 1.11 14.06
N GLY A 120 15.08 1.16 15.21
CA GLY A 120 13.60 1.19 15.29
C GLY A 120 12.96 2.39 14.55
N GLU A 121 13.71 3.46 14.31
CA GLU A 121 13.31 4.62 13.51
C GLU A 121 13.22 4.27 12.01
N THR A 122 14.20 3.53 11.47
CA THR A 122 14.21 3.05 10.08
C THR A 122 13.04 2.11 9.82
N VAL A 123 12.74 1.20 10.76
CA VAL A 123 11.59 0.28 10.65
C VAL A 123 10.27 1.05 10.58
N SER A 124 10.13 2.12 11.37
CA SER A 124 8.94 2.96 11.38
C SER A 124 8.76 3.70 10.05
N HIS A 125 9.85 4.26 9.49
CA HIS A 125 9.82 4.90 8.17
C HIS A 125 9.54 3.91 7.03
N VAL A 126 10.05 2.68 7.10
CA VAL A 126 9.75 1.64 6.11
C VAL A 126 8.27 1.25 6.16
N ARG A 127 7.68 1.11 7.35
CA ARG A 127 6.23 0.89 7.50
C ARG A 127 5.44 2.05 6.91
N MET A 128 5.84 3.29 7.18
CA MET A 128 5.21 4.48 6.61
C MET A 128 5.32 4.52 5.08
N ALA A 129 6.49 4.23 4.51
CA ALA A 129 6.70 4.17 3.07
C ALA A 129 5.84 3.07 2.41
N LEU A 130 5.79 1.88 3.02
CA LEU A 130 4.90 0.79 2.59
C LEU A 130 3.43 1.20 2.64
N HIS A 131 2.97 1.83 3.72
CA HIS A 131 1.62 2.38 3.79
C HIS A 131 1.39 3.47 2.74
N GLY A 132 2.41 4.26 2.41
CA GLY A 132 2.40 5.19 1.29
C GLY A 132 2.21 4.49 -0.06
N GLU A 133 2.78 3.31 -0.28
CA GLU A 133 2.58 2.55 -1.53
C GLU A 133 1.15 2.03 -1.71
N LEU A 134 0.38 1.83 -0.64
CA LEU A 134 -1.07 1.53 -0.73
C LEU A 134 -1.86 2.66 -1.39
N SER A 135 -1.32 3.89 -1.39
CA SER A 135 -1.91 5.06 -2.06
C SER A 135 -1.64 5.11 -3.57
N GLY A 136 -0.65 4.33 -4.04
CA GLY A 136 -0.22 4.32 -5.43
C GLY A 136 -1.15 3.51 -6.32
N ARG A 137 -1.46 4.04 -7.51
CA ARG A 137 -2.39 3.44 -8.51
C ARG A 137 -2.05 2.03 -9.01
N TYR A 138 -0.94 1.41 -8.60
CA TYR A 138 -0.39 0.24 -9.30
C TYR A 138 0.18 -0.87 -8.41
N VAL A 139 0.15 -0.76 -7.07
CA VAL A 139 0.63 -1.84 -6.20
C VAL A 139 -0.55 -2.69 -5.75
N GLN A 140 -0.54 -3.99 -6.07
CA GLN A 140 -1.56 -4.88 -5.52
C GLN A 140 -1.43 -4.87 -4.00
N SER A 141 -2.49 -4.43 -3.30
CA SER A 141 -2.46 -4.11 -1.87
C SER A 141 -1.95 -5.26 -0.99
N TRP A 142 -2.08 -6.50 -1.46
CA TRP A 142 -1.58 -7.68 -0.78
C TRP A 142 -0.05 -7.79 -0.77
N TYR A 143 0.68 -7.25 -1.76
CA TYR A 143 2.15 -7.21 -1.73
C TYR A 143 2.65 -6.30 -0.62
N VAL A 144 1.96 -5.18 -0.38
CA VAL A 144 2.26 -4.30 0.75
C VAL A 144 1.90 -4.98 2.06
N ALA A 145 0.73 -5.61 2.15
CA ALA A 145 0.34 -6.35 3.35
C ALA A 145 1.36 -7.46 3.68
N ALA A 146 1.79 -8.23 2.68
CA ALA A 146 2.84 -9.23 2.85
C ALA A 146 4.18 -8.59 3.26
N ALA A 147 4.60 -7.48 2.64
CA ALA A 147 5.82 -6.77 3.03
C ALA A 147 5.78 -6.26 4.48
N LEU A 148 4.63 -5.73 4.93
CA LEU A 148 4.42 -5.34 6.33
C LEU A 148 4.52 -6.53 7.28
N VAL A 149 4.00 -7.71 6.90
CA VAL A 149 4.16 -8.93 7.69
C VAL A 149 5.61 -9.38 7.75
N VAL A 150 6.38 -9.28 6.66
CA VAL A 150 7.82 -9.57 6.68
C VAL A 150 8.54 -8.65 7.67
N VAL A 151 8.22 -7.36 7.68
CA VAL A 151 8.79 -6.40 8.64
C VAL A 151 8.43 -6.79 10.07
N ALA A 152 7.17 -7.15 10.33
CA ALA A 152 6.71 -7.54 11.66
C ALA A 152 7.41 -8.81 12.17
N LEU A 153 7.47 -9.87 11.35
CA LEU A 153 8.15 -11.12 11.70
C LEU A 153 9.66 -10.94 11.88
N SER A 154 10.27 -10.01 11.14
CA SER A 154 11.73 -9.79 11.19
C SER A 154 12.18 -8.85 12.31
N GLN A 155 11.30 -8.00 12.85
CA GLN A 155 11.68 -6.89 13.76
C GLN A 155 10.93 -6.91 15.10
N ASP A 156 9.72 -7.48 15.17
CA ASP A 156 8.90 -7.47 16.39
C ASP A 156 9.02 -8.77 17.21
N ASP A 157 10.06 -9.59 16.94
CA ASP A 157 10.29 -10.92 17.56
C ASP A 157 9.05 -11.83 17.51
N LEU A 158 8.28 -11.71 16.42
CA LEU A 158 7.06 -12.49 16.20
C LEU A 158 7.42 -13.83 15.57
N ALA A 159 6.98 -14.92 16.19
CA ALA A 159 7.07 -16.25 15.62
C ALA A 159 5.97 -16.47 14.57
N VAL A 160 6.31 -17.20 13.50
CA VAL A 160 5.32 -17.72 12.55
C VAL A 160 4.39 -18.70 13.29
N ALA A 161 3.09 -18.51 13.16
CA ALA A 161 2.11 -19.40 13.80
C ALA A 161 2.18 -20.82 13.20
N ALA A 162 1.94 -21.83 14.03
CA ALA A 162 2.15 -23.24 13.67
C ALA A 162 1.15 -23.77 12.62
N ASP A 163 0.02 -23.10 12.44
CA ASP A 163 -1.04 -23.42 11.49
C ASP A 163 -0.84 -22.80 10.11
N ILE A 164 0.20 -21.99 9.92
CA ILE A 164 0.49 -21.36 8.63
C ILE A 164 1.03 -22.41 7.63
N PRO A 165 0.49 -22.47 6.40
CA PRO A 165 0.96 -23.39 5.37
C PRO A 165 2.46 -23.23 5.10
N CYS A 166 3.22 -24.30 5.34
CA CYS A 166 4.65 -24.33 5.11
C CYS A 166 4.97 -25.04 3.78
N PRO A 167 5.75 -24.44 2.87
CA PRO A 167 6.29 -25.11 1.70
C PRO A 167 7.02 -26.41 2.10
N SER A 168 6.86 -27.48 1.35
CA SER A 168 7.61 -28.71 1.63
C SER A 168 9.13 -28.41 1.62
N ALA A 169 9.81 -28.71 2.72
CA ALA A 169 11.25 -28.41 2.95
C ALA A 169 12.20 -29.07 1.93
N THR A 170 11.68 -29.93 1.05
CA THR A 170 12.47 -30.80 0.19
C THR A 170 13.18 -30.08 -0.96
N HIS A 171 12.75 -28.89 -1.41
CA HIS A 171 13.26 -28.28 -2.64
C HIS A 171 13.61 -26.79 -2.49
N GLY A 172 14.85 -26.52 -2.06
CA GLY A 172 15.62 -25.37 -2.55
C GLY A 172 15.67 -24.13 -1.65
N GLY A 173 16.83 -23.95 -1.02
CA GLY A 173 17.32 -22.67 -0.48
C GLY A 173 16.79 -22.33 0.91
N ALA A 174 17.63 -21.64 1.69
CA ALA A 174 17.23 -21.00 2.95
C ALA A 174 16.28 -19.83 2.66
N VAL A 175 15.08 -20.13 2.15
CA VAL A 175 14.01 -19.15 2.02
C VAL A 175 13.58 -18.82 3.45
N ARG A 176 13.98 -17.62 3.87
CA ARG A 176 13.62 -17.01 5.14
C ARG A 176 12.11 -17.21 5.41
N PRO A 177 11.73 -17.85 6.54
CA PRO A 177 10.36 -18.27 6.78
C PRO A 177 9.33 -17.15 6.75
N GLU A 178 9.78 -15.94 7.06
CA GLU A 178 9.01 -14.71 7.07
C GLU A 178 8.37 -14.42 5.70
N TYR A 179 9.05 -14.74 4.60
CA TYR A 179 8.55 -14.41 3.26
C TYR A 179 7.43 -15.32 2.79
N TRP A 180 7.52 -16.64 3.02
CA TRP A 180 6.39 -17.51 2.68
C TRP A 180 5.26 -17.34 3.69
N ALA A 181 5.56 -17.15 4.98
CA ALA A 181 4.54 -16.91 5.99
C ALA A 181 3.74 -15.63 5.66
N ALA A 182 4.42 -14.57 5.23
CA ALA A 182 3.78 -13.33 4.80
C ALA A 182 2.78 -13.51 3.66
N LEU A 183 3.04 -14.40 2.70
CA LEU A 183 2.08 -14.71 1.64
C LEU A 183 0.79 -15.31 2.19
N ALA A 184 0.91 -16.23 3.15
CA ALA A 184 -0.23 -16.88 3.78
C ALA A 184 -1.03 -15.88 4.64
N TYR A 185 -0.35 -15.06 5.45
CA TYR A 185 -1.01 -14.00 6.23
C TYR A 185 -1.69 -12.94 5.34
N ALA A 186 -1.19 -12.70 4.14
CA ALA A 186 -1.81 -11.82 3.14
C ALA A 186 -2.92 -12.50 2.32
N GLY A 187 -3.36 -13.70 2.71
CA GLY A 187 -4.49 -14.43 2.09
C GLY A 187 -4.19 -14.98 0.69
N GLN A 188 -2.93 -15.22 0.34
CA GLN A 188 -2.55 -15.73 -0.99
C GLN A 188 -2.60 -17.26 -1.07
N ASP A 189 -3.78 -17.84 -0.85
CA ASP A 189 -4.01 -19.30 -0.81
C ASP A 189 -3.56 -20.01 -2.09
N ARG A 190 -3.63 -19.33 -3.24
CA ARG A 190 -3.14 -19.82 -4.54
C ARG A 190 -1.65 -20.16 -4.58
N CYS A 191 -0.87 -19.68 -3.60
CA CYS A 191 0.56 -19.98 -3.44
C CYS A 191 0.79 -21.27 -2.62
N PHE A 192 -0.25 -21.86 -2.04
CA PHE A 192 -0.18 -23.01 -1.11
C PHE A 192 -1.15 -24.13 -1.49
N ALA A 193 -1.58 -24.19 -2.75
CA ALA A 193 -2.51 -25.21 -3.22
C ALA A 193 -1.94 -26.64 -3.11
N ASP A 194 -2.80 -27.59 -2.79
CA ASP A 194 -2.54 -29.04 -2.77
C ASP A 194 -3.24 -29.69 -3.98
N PRO A 195 -2.53 -30.40 -4.88
CA PRO A 195 -1.10 -30.73 -4.85
C PRO A 195 -0.13 -29.57 -5.10
N ASP A 196 1.02 -29.57 -4.40
CA ASP A 196 2.12 -28.60 -4.59
C ASP A 196 2.85 -28.85 -5.93
N THR A 197 2.24 -28.42 -7.02
CA THR A 197 2.76 -28.57 -8.38
C THR A 197 3.91 -27.60 -8.70
N SER A 198 4.64 -27.83 -9.80
CA SER A 198 5.66 -26.89 -10.30
C SER A 198 5.12 -25.47 -10.52
N ALA A 199 3.89 -25.34 -11.04
CA ALA A 199 3.24 -24.06 -11.26
C ALA A 199 2.91 -23.32 -9.95
N VAL A 200 2.52 -24.05 -8.90
CA VAL A 200 2.29 -23.47 -7.56
C VAL A 200 3.60 -22.97 -6.98
N ARG A 201 4.68 -23.76 -7.09
CA ARG A 201 6.03 -23.36 -6.65
C ARG A 201 6.55 -22.14 -7.40
N GLU A 202 6.37 -22.09 -8.71
CA GLU A 202 6.77 -20.94 -9.52
C GLU A 202 5.99 -19.69 -9.12
N ARG A 203 4.67 -19.79 -8.96
CA ARG A 203 3.81 -18.69 -8.48
C ARG A 203 4.25 -18.18 -7.12
N ARG A 204 4.53 -19.09 -6.17
CA ARG A 204 5.05 -18.76 -4.84
C ARG A 204 6.39 -18.02 -4.94
N SER A 205 7.33 -18.51 -5.74
CA SER A 205 8.64 -17.86 -5.96
C SER A 205 8.52 -16.49 -6.62
N GLN A 206 7.61 -16.31 -7.58
CA GLN A 206 7.33 -15.01 -8.18
C GLN A 206 6.70 -14.04 -7.17
N ALA A 207 5.75 -14.51 -6.36
CA ALA A 207 5.11 -13.75 -5.31
C ALA A 207 6.13 -13.27 -4.26
N MET A 208 6.98 -14.16 -3.75
CA MET A 208 8.03 -13.82 -2.79
C MET A 208 8.99 -12.77 -3.35
N ARG A 209 9.42 -12.90 -4.61
CA ARG A 209 10.28 -11.89 -5.27
C ARG A 209 9.62 -10.51 -5.35
N ARG A 210 8.32 -10.44 -5.64
CA ARG A 210 7.60 -9.16 -5.67
C ARG A 210 7.44 -8.54 -4.28
N VAL A 211 7.26 -9.35 -3.24
CA VAL A 211 7.27 -8.88 -1.84
C VAL A 211 8.64 -8.30 -1.49
N GLN A 212 9.74 -8.99 -1.85
CA GLN A 212 11.10 -8.49 -1.67
C GLN A 212 11.33 -7.15 -2.40
N GLN A 213 10.89 -7.04 -3.66
CA GLN A 213 10.97 -5.79 -4.44
C GLN A 213 10.17 -4.65 -3.80
N THR A 214 9.00 -4.94 -3.23
CA THR A 214 8.17 -3.96 -2.53
C THR A 214 8.88 -3.46 -1.28
N LEU A 215 9.47 -4.36 -0.51
CA LEU A 215 10.27 -4.00 0.66
C LEU A 215 11.53 -3.20 0.30
N ALA A 216 12.25 -3.60 -0.75
CA ALA A 216 13.45 -2.90 -1.22
C ALA A 216 13.15 -1.48 -1.69
N ARG A 217 12.03 -1.27 -2.39
CA ARG A 217 11.58 0.09 -2.80
C ARG A 217 11.24 0.96 -1.60
N ALA A 218 10.52 0.42 -0.62
CA ALA A 218 10.22 1.13 0.61
C ALA A 218 11.50 1.51 1.37
N LEU A 219 12.48 0.59 1.48
CA LEU A 219 13.78 0.86 2.08
C LEU A 219 14.53 1.97 1.33
N ALA A 220 14.57 1.92 -0.01
CA ALA A 220 15.22 2.93 -0.83
C ALA A 220 14.57 4.33 -0.68
N ALA A 221 13.24 4.41 -0.58
CA ALA A 221 12.52 5.65 -0.29
C ALA A 221 12.96 6.28 1.04
N THR A 222 13.15 5.46 2.09
CA THR A 222 13.62 5.97 3.39
C THR A 222 15.08 6.44 3.38
N ALA A 223 15.93 5.83 2.55
CA ALA A 223 17.33 6.23 2.41
C ALA A 223 17.48 7.55 1.62
N GLY A 224 16.65 7.75 0.58
CA GLY A 224 16.63 8.96 -0.24
C GLY A 224 16.23 10.22 0.53
N ASP A 225 15.36 10.10 1.54
CA ASP A 225 14.98 11.20 2.43
C ASP A 225 16.11 11.62 3.39
N SER A 226 17.09 10.73 3.62
CA SER A 226 18.20 10.97 4.55
C SER A 226 19.37 11.76 3.93
N GLU A 227 19.53 11.75 2.60
CA GLU A 227 20.60 12.48 1.91
C GLU A 227 20.24 13.95 1.59
N GLY A 228 18.97 14.36 1.76
CA GLY A 228 18.50 15.73 1.53
C GLY A 228 18.78 16.74 2.67
N VAL A 229 19.48 16.32 3.74
CA VAL A 229 19.66 17.11 4.97
C VAL A 229 21.15 17.40 5.30
N ARG A 230 22.01 17.55 4.29
CA ARG A 230 23.41 18.00 4.51
C ARG A 230 23.73 19.30 3.80
#